data_AF-A0A919S7R3-F1
#
_entry.id   AF-A0A919S7R3-F1
#
_cell.length_a   1.000
_cell.length_b   1.000
_cell.length_c   1.000
_cell.angle_alpha   90.00
_cell.angle_beta   90.00
_cell.angle_gamma   90.00
#
_symmetry.space_group_name_H-M   'P 1'
#
loop_
_entity.id
_entity.type
_entity.pdbx_description
1 polymer ?
#
loop_
_entity_poly.entity_id
_entity_poly.type
_entity_poly.pdbx_seq_one_letter_code
_entity_poly.pdbx_strand_id
1 'polypeptide(L)' 'MSDFLIVVIVAAVLVFVVLIELAAAALPVLIVVTLVPPEQRPALAACLAAADSSRRLRLWSALRAAVRARRLHR' A
#
# COMPACT_ATOMS: atom_id res chain seq x y z
N MET A 1 3.79 -10.22 -38.11
CA MET A 1 3.62 -10.84 -36.79
C MET A 1 2.28 -11.56 -36.82
N SER A 2 2.21 -12.86 -36.53
CA SER A 2 0.92 -13.57 -36.59
C SER A 2 0.01 -13.16 -35.43
N ASP A 3 -1.30 -13.16 -35.65
CA ASP A 3 -2.29 -12.83 -34.60
C ASP A 3 -2.12 -13.74 -33.37
N PHE A 4 -1.75 -15.00 -33.60
CA PHE A 4 -1.37 -15.92 -32.54
C PHE A 4 -0.23 -15.39 -31.65
N LEU A 5 0.84 -14.85 -32.25
CA LEU A 5 1.97 -14.30 -31.49
C LEU A 5 1.55 -13.07 -30.67
N ILE A 6 0.68 -12.23 -31.23
CA ILE A 6 0.14 -11.04 -30.53
C ILE A 6 -0.64 -11.48 -29.29
N VAL A 7 -1.53 -12.46 -29.43
CA VAL A 7 -2.32 -13.00 -28.30
C VAL A 7 -1.42 -13.56 -27.20
N VAL A 8 -0.39 -14.32 -27.56
CA VAL A 8 0.57 -14.87 -26.59
C VAL A 8 1.29 -13.77 -25.82
N ILE A 9 1.76 -12.71 -26.51
CA ILE A 9 2.45 -11.59 -25.87
C ILE A 9 1.51 -10.86 -24.91
N VAL A 10 0.29 -10.55 -25.33
CA VAL A 10 -0.71 -9.87 -24.47
C VAL A 10 -1.01 -10.71 -23.24
N ALA A 11 -1.24 -12.01 -23.41
CA ALA A 11 -1.49 -12.92 -22.28
C ALA A 11 -0.29 -12.96 -21.31
N ALA A 12 0.94 -13.03 -21.82
CA ALA A 12 2.14 -13.04 -20.98
C ALA A 12 2.30 -11.74 -20.18
N VAL A 13 2.03 -10.58 -20.80
CA VAL A 13 2.07 -9.28 -20.12
C VAL A 13 1.00 -9.21 -19.04
N LEU A 14 -0.22 -9.67 -19.32
CA LEU A 14 -1.30 -9.69 -18.32
C LEU A 14 -0.93 -10.57 -17.12
N VAL A 15 -0.43 -11.79 -17.36
CA VAL A 15 0.03 -12.68 -16.29
C VAL A 15 1.15 -12.02 -15.48
N PHE A 16 2.11 -11.38 -16.15
CA PHE A 16 3.18 -10.66 -15.47
C PHE A 16 2.66 -9.53 -14.57
N VAL A 17 1.74 -8.70 -15.07
CA VAL A 17 1.12 -7.63 -14.28
C VAL A 17 0.39 -8.20 -13.07
N VAL A 18 -0.39 -9.28 -13.25
CA VAL A 18 -1.09 -9.94 -12.14
C VAL A 18 -0.10 -10.45 -11.08
N LEU A 19 1.03 -11.03 -11.49
CA LEU A 19 2.06 -11.49 -10.56
C LEU A 19 2.69 -10.33 -9.79
N ILE A 20 2.95 -9.19 -10.45
CA ILE A 20 3.50 -8.00 -9.79
C ILE A 20 2.49 -7.41 -8.79
N GLU A 21 1.22 -7.30 -9.15
CA GLU A 21 0.15 -6.84 -8.25
C GLU A 21 0.02 -7.77 -7.04
N LEU A 22 0.06 -9.08 -7.26
CA LEU A 22 0.03 -10.07 -6.19
C LEU A 22 1.24 -9.92 -5.27
N ALA A 23 2.44 -9.73 -5.82
CA ALA A 23 3.65 -9.49 -5.05
C ALA A 23 3.58 -8.17 -4.27
N ALA A 24 3.09 -7.08 -4.89
CA ALA A 24 2.93 -5.78 -4.25
C ALA A 24 1.96 -5.84 -3.05
N ALA A 25 0.90 -6.65 -3.16
CA ALA A 25 -0.05 -6.88 -2.07
C ALA A 25 0.50 -7.83 -0.98
N ALA A 26 1.18 -8.90 -1.36
CA ALA A 26 1.64 -9.93 -0.43
C ALA A 26 2.92 -9.54 0.33
N LEU A 27 3.84 -8.81 -0.32
CA LEU A 27 5.16 -8.50 0.23
C LEU A 27 5.10 -7.71 1.55
N PRO A 28 4.26 -6.67 1.72
CA PRO A 28 4.13 -5.97 3.00
C PRO A 28 3.66 -6.89 4.13
N VAL A 29 2.73 -7.80 3.85
CA VAL A 29 2.23 -8.77 4.83
C VAL A 29 3.32 -9.76 5.20
N LEU A 30 4.05 -10.29 4.22
CA LEU A 30 5.17 -11.18 4.45
C LEU A 30 6.25 -10.51 5.30
N ILE A 31 6.61 -9.27 5.01
CA ILE A 31 7.57 -8.48 5.80
C ILE A 31 7.11 -8.37 7.26
N VAL A 32 5.84 -8.03 7.50
CA VAL A 32 5.32 -7.90 8.88
C VAL A 32 5.30 -9.25 9.60
N VAL A 33 4.85 -10.30 8.94
CA VAL A 33 4.73 -11.63 9.57
C VAL A 33 6.11 -12.21 9.89
N THR A 34 7.09 -12.05 8.98
CA THR A 34 8.42 -12.67 9.10
C THR A 34 9.39 -11.85 9.94
N LEU A 35 9.33 -10.52 9.89
CA LEU A 35 10.34 -9.65 10.50
C LEU A 35 9.86 -8.94 11.77
N VAL A 36 8.57 -8.99 12.10
CA VAL A 36 8.01 -8.26 13.26
C VAL A 36 7.50 -9.23 14.32
N PRO A 37 8.09 -9.22 15.52
CA PRO A 37 7.61 -10.01 16.65
C PRO A 37 6.13 -9.72 16.95
N PRO A 38 5.33 -10.73 17.33
CA PRO A 38 3.88 -10.61 17.46
C PRO A 38 3.44 -9.51 18.43
N GLU A 39 4.17 -9.34 19.53
CA GLU A 39 3.93 -8.31 20.55
C GLU A 39 4.16 -6.87 20.06
N GLN A 40 4.93 -6.68 18.99
CA GLN A 40 5.24 -5.36 18.42
C GLN A 40 4.31 -4.97 17.27
N ARG A 41 3.55 -5.92 16.71
CA ARG A 41 2.63 -5.68 15.58
C ARG A 41 1.57 -4.60 15.86
N PRO A 42 0.96 -4.50 17.06
CA PRO A 42 0.01 -3.43 17.36
C PRO A 42 0.64 -2.04 17.30
N ALA A 43 1.87 -1.90 17.83
CA ALA A 43 2.61 -0.64 17.79
C ALA A 43 2.98 -0.25 16.35
N LEU A 44 3.42 -1.23 15.54
CA LEU A 44 3.70 -1.01 14.12
C LEU A 44 2.43 -0.60 13.35
N ALA A 45 1.29 -1.24 13.60
CA ALA A 45 0.02 -0.87 12.98
C ALA A 45 -0.38 0.57 13.33
N ALA A 46 -0.20 0.99 14.58
CA ALA A 46 -0.44 2.37 15.00
C ALA A 46 0.50 3.37 14.28
N CYS A 47 1.78 3.03 14.15
CA CYS A 47 2.76 3.83 13.40
C CYS A 47 2.39 3.95 11.91
N LEU A 48 2.00 2.85 11.27
CA LEU A 48 1.58 2.84 9.87
C LEU A 48 0.31 3.66 9.66
N ALA A 49 -0.67 3.57 10.57
CA ALA A 49 -1.88 4.40 10.50
C ALA A 49 -1.58 5.90 10.68
N ALA A 50 -0.65 6.25 11.58
CA ALA A 50 -0.18 7.63 11.76
C ALA A 50 0.61 8.15 10.54
N ALA A 51 1.40 7.28 9.90
CA ALA A 51 2.16 7.60 8.71
C ALA A 51 1.26 7.74 7.46
N ASP A 52 0.28 6.85 7.29
CA ASP A 52 -0.66 6.89 6.17
C ASP A 52 -1.58 8.12 6.25
N SER A 53 -2.11 8.41 7.45
CA SER A 53 -2.85 9.65 7.67
C SER A 53 -1.97 10.86 7.35
N SER A 54 -0.71 10.91 7.75
CA SER A 54 0.21 12.00 7.40
C SER A 54 0.48 12.10 5.89
N ARG A 55 0.57 10.98 5.17
CA ARG A 55 0.80 10.96 3.72
C ARG A 55 -0.44 11.43 2.94
N ARG A 56 -1.64 10.92 3.29
CA ARG A 56 -2.92 11.39 2.74
C ARG A 56 -3.21 12.85 3.09
N LEU A 57 -2.90 13.28 4.31
CA LEU A 57 -3.01 14.68 4.75
C LEU A 57 -2.03 15.60 4.00
N ARG A 58 -0.79 15.14 3.73
CA ARG A 58 0.18 15.93 2.94
C ARG A 58 -0.26 16.15 1.50
N LEU A 59 -0.98 15.20 0.91
CA LEU A 59 -1.55 15.34 -0.43
C LEU A 59 -2.69 16.36 -0.46
N TRP A 60 -3.49 16.49 0.60
CA TRP A 60 -4.63 17.41 0.64
C TRP A 60 -4.52 18.44 1.78
N SER A 61 -4.16 19.68 1.43
CA SER A 61 -4.11 20.84 2.34
C SER A 61 -5.41 21.02 3.16
N ALA A 62 -6.57 20.76 2.57
CA ALA A 62 -7.86 20.81 3.25
C ALA A 62 -7.95 19.78 4.41
N LEU A 63 -7.44 18.58 4.19
CA LEU A 63 -7.45 17.50 5.18
C LEU A 63 -6.49 17.85 6.34
N ARG A 64 -5.33 18.47 6.04
CA ARG A 64 -4.41 19.03 7.06
C ARG A 64 -5.08 20.05 7.96
N ALA A 65 -5.87 20.97 7.39
CA ALA A 65 -6.58 21.98 8.16
C ALA A 65 -7.62 21.34 9.11
N ALA A 66 -8.38 20.35 8.63
CA ALA A 66 -9.35 19.62 9.44
C ALA A 66 -8.71 18.86 10.62
N VAL A 67 -7.56 18.21 10.40
CA VAL A 67 -6.85 17.51 11.47
C VAL A 67 -6.20 18.47 12.48
N ARG A 68 -5.71 19.63 12.04
CA ARG A 68 -5.16 20.66 12.91
C ARG A 68 -6.23 21.26 13.82
N ALA A 69 -7.41 21.54 13.26
CA ALA A 69 -8.57 21.98 14.04
C ALA A 69 -9.00 20.93 15.08
N ARG A 70 -9.02 19.65 14.71
CA ARG A 70 -9.40 18.57 15.62
C ARG A 70 -8.41 18.34 16.78
N ARG A 71 -7.13 18.67 16.60
CA ARG A 71 -6.11 18.61 17.67
C ARG A 71 -6.15 19.81 18.63
N LEU A 72 -6.69 20.95 18.20
CA LEU A 72 -6.85 22.13 19.05
C LEU A 72 -8.08 22.03 19.96
N HIS A 73 -9.06 21.20 19.59
CA HIS A 73 -10.29 20.96 20.35
C HIS A 73 -10.26 19.71 21.25
N ARG A 74 -9.08 19.13 21.47
CA ARG A 74 -8.87 17.98 22.36
C ARG A 74 -7.85 18.36 23.42
#